data_AF-A0A6B1AGM4-F1
#
_entry.id   AF-A0A6B1AGM4-F1
#
_cell.length_a   1.000
_cell.length_b   1.000
_cell.length_c   1.000
_cell.angle_alpha   90.00
_cell.angle_beta   90.00
_cell.angle_gamma   90.00
#
_symmetry.space_group_name_H-M   'P 1'
#
loop_
_entity.id
_entity.type
_entity.pdbx_description
1 polymer ?
#
loop_
_entity_poly.entity_id
_entity_poly.type
_entity_poly.pdbx_seq_one_letter_code
_entity_poly.pdbx_strand_id
1 'polypeptide(L)'
;MASFIAALLAPVAGVLLYIWLHNRPSTIRAIDTAVLWILPVLVAFQVLPHAFTERDIGPLIAVLLGVGILYLIEKISRSLARHTDDFAIFLGVFSMAVHALLEGGALIPAAASAPFAFAVILHRVAVGLLIWWLLEPRHGVGLAMAGVGAILVATTVGFAASTEILPDGHAALELYQAFVAGSLLHVVFHQGRRDHRHD
;
A
#
# COMPACT_ATOMS: atom_id res chain seq x y z
N MET A 1 -1.17 -11.23 -15.97
CA MET A 1 -1.04 -9.92 -16.66
C MET A 1 -2.19 -8.96 -16.34
N ALA A 2 -3.45 -9.38 -16.49
CA ALA A 2 -4.61 -8.50 -16.25
C ALA A 2 -4.65 -7.87 -14.84
N SER A 3 -4.40 -8.66 -13.79
CA SER A 3 -4.37 -8.17 -12.41
C SER A 3 -3.30 -7.10 -12.16
N PHE A 4 -2.13 -7.23 -12.79
CA PHE A 4 -1.08 -6.24 -12.71
C PHE A 4 -1.50 -4.92 -13.37
N ILE A 5 -2.08 -4.98 -14.56
CA ILE A 5 -2.56 -3.77 -15.27
C ILE A 5 -3.65 -3.08 -14.45
N ALA A 6 -4.62 -3.84 -13.92
CA ALA A 6 -5.67 -3.31 -13.07
C ALA A 6 -5.10 -2.65 -11.81
N ALA A 7 -4.14 -3.29 -11.15
CA ALA A 7 -3.47 -2.72 -9.99
C ALA A 7 -2.69 -1.45 -10.38
N LEU A 8 -1.95 -1.47 -11.49
CA LEU A 8 -1.18 -0.33 -11.99
C LEU A 8 -2.07 0.89 -12.26
N LEU A 9 -3.26 0.69 -12.81
CA LEU A 9 -4.20 1.77 -13.11
C LEU A 9 -5.05 2.20 -11.90
N ALA A 10 -5.12 1.41 -10.83
CA ALA A 10 -5.95 1.70 -9.67
C ALA A 10 -5.65 3.06 -9.00
N PRO A 11 -4.39 3.52 -8.83
CA PRO A 11 -4.12 4.87 -8.32
C PRO A 11 -4.71 5.97 -9.20
N VAL A 12 -4.74 5.80 -10.52
CA VAL A 12 -5.37 6.74 -11.44
C VAL A 12 -6.88 6.78 -11.22
N ALA A 13 -7.51 5.63 -11.00
CA ALA A 13 -8.92 5.59 -10.61
C ALA A 13 -9.17 6.33 -9.29
N GLY A 14 -8.24 6.25 -8.33
CA GLY A 14 -8.25 7.04 -7.09
C GLY A 14 -8.23 8.55 -7.32
N VAL A 15 -7.38 9.02 -8.23
CA VAL A 15 -7.32 10.43 -8.65
C VAL A 15 -8.65 10.88 -9.27
N LEU A 16 -9.19 10.11 -10.22
CA LEU A 16 -10.46 10.42 -10.86
C LEU A 16 -11.61 10.45 -9.85
N LEU A 17 -11.60 9.51 -8.91
CA LEU A 17 -12.58 9.43 -7.83
C LEU A 17 -12.48 10.64 -6.91
N TYR A 18 -11.27 11.08 -6.56
CA TYR A 18 -11.05 12.32 -5.81
C TYR A 18 -11.64 13.53 -6.53
N ILE A 19 -11.30 13.72 -7.81
CA ILE A 19 -11.80 14.86 -8.61
C ILE A 19 -13.33 14.84 -8.70
N TRP A 20 -13.95 13.66 -8.75
CA TRP A 20 -15.41 13.57 -8.80
C TRP A 20 -16.08 13.77 -7.42
N LEU A 21 -15.43 13.33 -6.34
CA LEU A 21 -15.98 13.34 -4.98
C LEU A 21 -15.48 14.50 -4.10
N HIS A 22 -14.61 15.39 -4.59
CA HIS A 22 -13.98 16.42 -3.75
C HIS A 22 -15.00 17.32 -3.02
N ASN A 23 -16.24 17.41 -3.53
CA ASN A 23 -17.33 18.17 -2.94
C ASN A 23 -18.11 17.42 -1.82
N ARG A 24 -17.74 16.18 -1.49
CA ARG A 24 -18.45 15.31 -0.53
C ARG A 24 -17.51 14.70 0.51
N PRO A 25 -17.16 15.45 1.58
CA PRO A 25 -16.24 14.99 2.61
C PRO A 25 -16.72 13.74 3.36
N SER A 26 -18.04 13.51 3.44
CA SER A 26 -18.61 12.28 4.02
C SER A 26 -18.29 11.02 3.22
N THR A 27 -18.20 11.12 1.89
CA THR A 27 -17.94 9.97 1.02
C THR A 27 -16.47 9.58 1.07
N ILE A 28 -15.56 10.56 1.13
CA ILE A 28 -14.12 10.30 1.30
C ILE A 28 -13.85 9.55 2.61
N ARG A 29 -14.45 10.00 3.73
CA ARG A 29 -14.35 9.29 5.02
C ARG A 29 -14.88 7.86 4.99
N ALA A 30 -15.96 7.62 4.25
CA ALA A 30 -16.52 6.28 4.10
C ALA A 30 -15.57 5.34 3.33
N ILE A 31 -14.89 5.85 2.30
CA ILE A 31 -13.87 5.11 1.54
C ILE A 31 -12.68 4.77 2.45
N ASP A 32 -12.16 5.74 3.20
CA ASP A 32 -11.06 5.51 4.13
C ASP A 32 -11.43 4.47 5.20
N THR A 33 -12.65 4.55 5.74
CA THR A 33 -13.15 3.59 6.72
C THR A 33 -13.31 2.19 6.11
N ALA A 34 -13.78 2.08 4.86
CA ALA A 34 -13.90 0.80 4.18
C ALA A 34 -12.52 0.15 3.95
N VAL A 35 -11.53 0.94 3.53
CA VAL A 35 -10.14 0.49 3.34
C VAL A 35 -9.53 0.03 4.67
N LEU A 36 -9.83 0.73 5.77
CA LEU A 36 -9.40 0.37 7.12
C LEU A 36 -9.84 -1.04 7.53
N TRP A 37 -11.05 -1.45 7.15
CA TRP A 37 -11.59 -2.76 7.52
C TRP A 37 -11.23 -3.87 6.54
N ILE A 38 -11.18 -3.57 5.25
CA ILE A 38 -10.97 -4.59 4.22
C ILE A 38 -9.57 -5.19 4.29
N LEU A 39 -8.54 -4.38 4.61
CA LEU A 39 -7.15 -4.83 4.57
C LEU A 39 -6.77 -5.80 5.70
N PRO A 40 -7.09 -5.55 6.98
CA PRO A 40 -6.83 -6.51 8.05
C PRO A 40 -7.56 -7.84 7.84
N VAL A 41 -8.81 -7.76 7.37
CA VAL A 41 -9.60 -8.94 7.03
C VAL A 41 -8.91 -9.74 5.93
N LEU A 42 -8.46 -9.08 4.87
CA LEU A 42 -7.79 -9.76 3.78
C LEU A 42 -6.46 -10.42 4.20
N VAL A 43 -5.62 -9.70 4.94
CA VAL A 43 -4.36 -10.25 5.46
C VAL A 43 -4.63 -11.49 6.31
N ALA A 44 -5.68 -11.44 7.15
CA ALA A 44 -6.10 -12.60 7.93
C ALA A 44 -6.53 -13.77 7.03
N PHE A 45 -7.34 -13.52 6.00
CA PHE A 45 -7.80 -14.56 5.06
C PHE A 45 -6.71 -15.12 4.14
N GLN A 46 -5.61 -14.39 3.94
CA GLN A 46 -4.52 -14.86 3.09
C GLN A 46 -3.44 -15.60 3.88
N VAL A 47 -3.17 -15.18 5.11
CA VAL A 47 -2.05 -15.70 5.90
C VAL A 47 -2.50 -16.82 6.84
N LEU A 48 -3.66 -16.67 7.49
CA LEU A 48 -4.10 -17.66 8.48
C LEU A 48 -4.35 -19.04 7.86
N PRO A 49 -5.03 -19.18 6.71
CA PRO A 49 -5.27 -20.51 6.13
C PRO A 49 -3.98 -21.26 5.82
N HIS A 50 -2.97 -20.59 5.30
CA HIS A 50 -1.65 -21.17 5.03
C HIS A 50 -0.96 -21.63 6.32
N ALA A 51 -0.91 -20.76 7.34
CA ALA A 51 -0.29 -21.09 8.62
C ALA A 51 -0.95 -22.29 9.33
N PHE A 52 -2.27 -22.45 9.20
CA PHE A 52 -2.99 -23.58 9.80
C PHE A 52 -2.92 -24.86 8.96
N THR A 53 -3.00 -24.75 7.63
CA THR A 53 -3.07 -25.92 6.74
C THR A 53 -1.70 -26.58 6.56
N GLU A 54 -0.66 -25.77 6.41
CA GLU A 54 0.70 -26.26 6.15
C GLU A 54 1.49 -26.48 7.45
N ARG A 55 0.93 -26.06 8.60
CA ARG A 55 1.60 -26.01 9.92
C ARG A 55 2.95 -25.29 9.87
N ASP A 56 3.09 -24.34 8.95
CA ASP A 56 4.28 -23.51 8.82
C ASP A 56 4.05 -22.14 9.47
N ILE A 57 4.97 -21.76 10.37
CA ILE A 57 4.97 -20.47 11.03
C ILE A 57 5.71 -19.39 10.21
N GLY A 58 6.42 -19.78 9.15
CA GLY A 58 7.18 -18.90 8.27
C GLY A 58 6.37 -17.68 7.78
N PRO A 59 5.19 -17.86 7.18
CA PRO A 59 4.34 -16.77 6.74
C PRO A 59 3.92 -15.81 7.86
N LEU A 60 3.69 -16.31 9.08
CA LEU A 60 3.35 -15.46 10.23
C LEU A 60 4.55 -14.60 10.66
N ILE A 61 5.75 -15.17 10.69
CA ILE A 61 6.98 -14.42 10.96
C ILE A 61 7.19 -13.35 9.88
N ALA A 62 6.99 -13.70 8.61
CA ALA A 62 7.11 -12.77 7.50
C ALA A 62 6.13 -11.58 7.64
N VAL A 63 4.86 -11.82 8.01
CA VAL A 63 3.89 -10.75 8.31
C VAL A 63 4.40 -9.83 9.42
N LEU A 64 4.88 -10.39 10.53
CA LEU A 64 5.37 -9.60 11.65
C LEU A 64 6.60 -8.75 11.26
N LEU A 65 7.50 -9.30 10.44
CA LEU A 65 8.62 -8.56 9.87
C LEU A 65 8.15 -7.44 8.95
N GLY A 66 7.15 -7.69 8.11
CA GLY A 66 6.50 -6.68 7.27
C GLY A 66 5.95 -5.52 8.08
N VAL A 67 5.23 -5.81 9.15
CA VAL A 67 4.72 -4.79 10.07
C VAL A 67 5.87 -4.02 10.74
N GLY A 68 6.87 -4.74 11.25
CA GLY A 68 7.97 -4.19 12.04
C GLY A 68 8.90 -3.27 11.24
N ILE A 69 9.27 -3.67 10.01
CA ILE A 69 10.17 -2.88 9.16
C ILE A 69 9.51 -1.55 8.79
N LEU A 70 8.24 -1.55 8.38
CA LEU A 70 7.56 -0.31 8.00
C LEU A 70 7.30 0.58 9.22
N TYR A 71 6.99 0.00 10.40
CA TYR A 71 6.93 0.76 11.65
C TYR A 71 8.26 1.48 11.95
N LEU A 72 9.39 0.81 11.71
CA LEU A 72 10.70 1.40 11.93
C LEU A 72 11.00 2.52 10.94
N ILE A 73 10.72 2.29 9.64
CA ILE A 73 10.85 3.30 8.59
C ILE A 73 10.03 4.53 8.95
N GLU A 74 8.76 4.35 9.34
CA GLU A 74 7.87 5.44 9.72
C GLU A 74 8.37 6.20 10.96
N LYS A 75 8.85 5.48 11.98
CA LYS A 75 9.42 6.08 13.20
C LYS A 75 10.66 6.92 12.88
N ILE A 76 11.56 6.42 12.04
CA ILE A 76 12.74 7.15 11.58
C ILE A 76 12.30 8.37 10.76
N SER A 77 11.35 8.17 9.84
CA SER A 77 10.85 9.24 8.98
C SER A 77 10.24 10.39 9.76
N ARG A 78 9.35 10.10 10.72
CA ARG A 78 8.82 11.12 11.64
C ARG A 78 9.91 11.82 12.43
N SER A 79 10.96 11.08 12.80
CA SER A 79 12.07 11.66 13.53
C SER A 79 12.86 12.67 12.71
N LEU A 80 12.99 12.42 11.41
CA LEU A 80 13.66 13.31 10.46
C LEU A 80 12.76 14.48 10.02
N ALA A 81 11.45 14.27 9.99
CA ALA A 81 10.44 15.26 9.59
C ALA A 81 10.15 16.35 10.64
N ARG A 82 10.80 16.35 11.81
CA ARG A 82 10.47 17.25 12.95
C ARG A 82 10.70 18.75 12.69
N HIS A 83 11.27 19.14 11.54
CA HIS A 83 11.73 20.50 11.30
C HIS A 83 11.04 21.23 10.14
N THR A 84 10.38 20.54 9.20
CA THR A 84 9.67 21.19 8.08
C THR A 84 8.53 20.32 7.55
N ASP A 85 7.37 20.94 7.33
CA ASP A 85 6.16 20.27 6.81
C ASP A 85 6.37 19.71 5.39
N ASP A 86 7.07 20.45 4.50
CA ASP A 86 7.37 19.98 3.15
C ASP A 86 8.28 18.74 3.15
N PHE A 87 9.21 18.66 4.09
CA PHE A 87 10.07 17.50 4.24
C PHE A 87 9.29 16.28 4.75
N ALA A 88 8.29 16.50 5.61
CA ALA A 88 7.36 15.46 6.03
C ALA A 88 6.54 14.91 4.85
N ILE A 89 6.07 15.79 3.96
CA ILE A 89 5.31 15.41 2.76
C ILE A 89 6.20 14.63 1.79
N PHE A 90 7.40 15.12 1.49
CA PHE A 90 8.38 14.42 0.65
C PHE A 90 8.64 13.00 1.19
N LEU A 91 8.90 12.87 2.48
CA LEU A 91 9.21 11.60 3.10
C LEU A 91 7.99 10.67 3.17
N GLY A 92 6.79 11.23 3.30
CA GLY A 92 5.53 10.50 3.16
C GLY A 92 5.36 9.90 1.76
N VAL A 93 5.54 10.70 0.71
CA VAL A 93 5.46 10.24 -0.68
C VAL A 93 6.56 9.22 -1.00
N PHE A 94 7.78 9.46 -0.51
CA PHE A 94 8.90 8.52 -0.65
C PHE A 94 8.60 7.17 0.01
N SER A 95 8.09 7.19 1.25
CA SER A 95 7.68 5.96 1.94
C SER A 95 6.59 5.21 1.18
N MET A 96 5.62 5.94 0.59
CA MET A 96 4.58 5.33 -0.26
C MET A 96 5.15 4.74 -1.55
N ALA A 97 6.17 5.37 -2.16
CA ALA A 97 6.85 4.83 -3.33
C ALA A 97 7.63 3.55 -3.01
N VAL A 98 8.36 3.52 -1.90
CA VAL A 98 9.02 2.28 -1.42
C VAL A 98 8.00 1.18 -1.13
N HIS A 99 6.86 1.53 -0.55
CA HIS A 99 5.78 0.58 -0.32
C HIS A 99 5.21 0.02 -1.64
N ALA A 100 4.94 0.88 -2.62
CA ALA A 100 4.46 0.48 -3.95
C ALA A 100 5.47 -0.38 -4.72
N LEU A 101 6.78 -0.16 -4.51
CA LEU A 101 7.83 -1.01 -5.04
C LEU A 101 7.71 -2.44 -4.50
N LEU A 102 7.53 -2.61 -3.19
CA LEU A 102 7.37 -3.92 -2.56
C LEU A 102 6.06 -4.59 -2.98
N GLU A 103 4.96 -3.83 -3.03
CA GLU A 103 3.66 -4.35 -3.48
C GLU A 103 3.68 -4.78 -4.95
N GLY A 104 4.37 -4.02 -5.83
CA GLY A 104 4.54 -4.35 -7.24
C GLY A 104 5.21 -5.71 -7.45
N GLY A 105 6.22 -6.04 -6.64
CA GLY A 105 6.88 -7.34 -6.71
C GLY A 105 5.97 -8.50 -6.29
N ALA A 106 4.97 -8.26 -5.43
CA ALA A 106 4.08 -9.32 -4.96
C ALA A 106 3.01 -9.70 -6.00
N LEU A 107 2.84 -8.90 -7.05
CA LEU A 107 1.81 -9.07 -8.10
C LEU A 107 2.19 -10.06 -9.21
N ILE A 108 3.21 -10.90 -9.01
CA ILE A 108 3.62 -11.91 -10.00
C ILE A 108 2.41 -12.80 -10.35
N PRO A 109 2.03 -12.93 -11.65
CA PRO A 109 0.77 -13.56 -12.04
C PRO A 109 0.65 -15.04 -11.69
N ALA A 110 1.78 -15.74 -11.54
CA ALA A 110 1.82 -17.17 -11.21
C ALA A 110 1.45 -17.47 -9.75
N ALA A 111 1.43 -16.48 -8.86
CA ALA A 111 1.26 -16.69 -7.42
C ALA A 111 0.25 -15.76 -6.73
N ALA A 112 -0.21 -14.70 -7.40
CA ALA A 112 -1.22 -13.83 -6.82
C ALA A 112 -2.61 -14.49 -6.86
N SER A 113 -3.16 -14.83 -5.69
CA SER A 113 -4.54 -15.30 -5.59
C SER A 113 -5.51 -14.19 -6.04
N ALA A 114 -6.67 -14.56 -6.60
CA ALA A 114 -7.67 -13.56 -7.02
C ALA A 114 -8.12 -12.64 -5.87
N PRO A 115 -8.35 -13.12 -4.63
CA PRO A 115 -8.63 -12.25 -3.48
C PRO A 115 -7.49 -11.27 -3.17
N PHE A 116 -6.23 -11.72 -3.20
CA PHE A 116 -5.07 -10.86 -2.98
C PHE A 116 -5.00 -9.75 -4.03
N ALA A 117 -5.09 -10.12 -5.31
CA ALA A 117 -5.08 -9.17 -6.40
C ALA A 117 -6.19 -8.13 -6.27
N PHE A 118 -7.41 -8.56 -5.93
CA PHE A 118 -8.54 -7.66 -5.72
C PHE A 118 -8.29 -6.64 -4.61
N ALA A 119 -7.72 -7.08 -3.49
CA ALA A 119 -7.45 -6.20 -2.37
C ALA A 119 -6.32 -5.20 -2.64
N VAL A 120 -5.26 -5.66 -3.30
CA VAL A 120 -4.20 -4.78 -3.80
C VAL A 120 -4.79 -3.71 -4.71
N ILE A 121 -5.62 -4.11 -5.69
CA ILE A 121 -6.31 -3.17 -6.58
C ILE A 121 -7.12 -2.15 -5.78
N LEU A 122 -7.96 -2.61 -4.84
CA LEU A 122 -8.83 -1.74 -4.07
C LEU A 122 -8.05 -0.78 -3.15
N HIS A 123 -7.01 -1.27 -2.47
CA HIS A 123 -6.13 -0.45 -1.64
C HIS A 123 -5.46 0.66 -2.46
N ARG A 124 -4.99 0.33 -3.67
CA ARG A 124 -4.29 1.27 -4.53
C ARG A 124 -5.16 2.40 -5.05
N VAL A 125 -6.48 2.20 -5.16
CA VAL A 125 -7.43 3.31 -5.39
C VAL A 125 -7.35 4.31 -4.25
N ALA A 126 -7.35 3.84 -2.99
CA ALA A 126 -7.25 4.71 -1.82
C ALA A 126 -5.89 5.43 -1.76
N VAL A 127 -4.80 4.75 -2.11
CA VAL A 127 -3.47 5.36 -2.19
C VAL A 127 -3.44 6.52 -3.21
N GLY A 128 -4.01 6.32 -4.39
CA GLY A 128 -4.09 7.36 -5.42
C GLY A 128 -4.88 8.59 -4.96
N LEU A 129 -6.01 8.36 -4.29
CA LEU A 129 -6.82 9.42 -3.68
C LEU A 129 -6.03 10.18 -2.61
N LEU A 130 -5.36 9.48 -1.71
CA LEU A 130 -4.57 10.06 -0.62
C LEU A 130 -3.42 10.94 -1.14
N ILE A 131 -2.65 10.46 -2.11
CA ILE A 131 -1.54 11.20 -2.70
C ILE A 131 -2.05 12.48 -3.35
N TRP A 132 -3.15 12.38 -4.10
CA TRP A 132 -3.74 13.52 -4.76
C TRP A 132 -4.23 14.57 -3.75
N TRP A 133 -5.00 14.13 -2.75
CA TRP A 133 -5.48 14.99 -1.66
C TRP A 133 -4.35 15.66 -0.87
N LEU A 134 -3.21 14.98 -0.69
CA LEU A 134 -2.09 15.50 0.08
C LEU A 134 -1.34 16.61 -0.68
N LEU A 135 -1.09 16.39 -1.98
CA LEU A 135 -0.19 17.20 -2.80
C LEU A 135 -0.92 18.31 -3.57
N GLU A 136 -2.10 18.05 -4.13
CA GLU A 136 -2.76 19.01 -5.03
C GLU A 136 -3.12 20.33 -4.32
N PRO A 137 -3.72 20.33 -3.12
CA PRO A 137 -4.10 21.59 -2.45
C PRO A 137 -2.91 22.42 -1.97
N ARG A 138 -1.73 21.82 -1.77
CA ARG A 138 -0.56 22.46 -1.17
C ARG A 138 0.52 22.84 -2.19
N HIS A 139 0.73 21.98 -3.19
CA HIS A 139 1.83 22.09 -4.15
C HIS A 139 1.34 22.07 -5.61
N GLY A 140 0.02 22.01 -5.81
CA GLY A 140 -0.62 22.05 -7.12
C GLY A 140 -0.61 20.73 -7.87
N VAL A 141 -1.31 20.73 -9.01
CA VAL A 141 -1.56 19.55 -9.83
C VAL A 141 -0.27 18.91 -10.34
N GLY A 142 0.76 19.71 -10.65
CA GLY A 142 2.04 19.19 -11.18
C GLY A 142 2.74 18.23 -10.21
N LEU A 143 2.83 18.60 -8.93
CA LEU A 143 3.46 17.75 -7.92
C LEU A 143 2.58 16.55 -7.55
N ALA A 144 1.25 16.72 -7.55
CA ALA A 144 0.31 15.62 -7.36
C ALA A 144 0.44 14.55 -8.46
N MET A 145 0.53 14.97 -9.73
CA MET A 145 0.79 14.09 -10.86
C MET A 145 2.15 13.40 -10.74
N ALA A 146 3.20 14.13 -10.33
CA ALA A 146 4.51 13.54 -10.10
C ALA A 146 4.49 12.47 -8.99
N GLY A 147 3.76 12.71 -7.90
CA GLY A 147 3.58 11.75 -6.81
C GLY A 147 2.89 10.47 -7.27
N VAL A 148 1.78 10.57 -8.01
CA VAL A 148 1.08 9.41 -8.58
C VAL A 148 1.96 8.69 -9.61
N GLY A 149 2.69 9.45 -10.44
CA GLY A 149 3.69 8.94 -11.38
C GLY A 149 4.78 8.12 -10.69
N ALA A 150 5.30 8.59 -9.55
CA ALA A 150 6.30 7.87 -8.77
C ALA A 150 5.79 6.50 -8.29
N ILE A 151 4.51 6.40 -7.88
CA ILE A 151 3.88 5.13 -7.49
C ILE A 151 3.78 4.16 -8.67
N LEU A 152 3.35 4.66 -9.84
CA LEU A 152 3.27 3.87 -11.07
C LEU A 152 4.63 3.30 -11.46
N VAL A 153 5.67 4.13 -11.43
CA VAL A 153 7.06 3.73 -11.72
C VAL A 153 7.52 2.70 -10.69
N ALA A 154 7.39 2.98 -9.39
CA ALA A 154 7.81 2.08 -8.33
C ALA A 154 7.13 0.70 -8.44
N THR A 155 5.83 0.67 -8.69
CA THR A 155 5.08 -0.59 -8.91
C THR A 155 5.68 -1.39 -10.07
N THR A 156 5.94 -0.72 -11.20
CA THR A 156 6.45 -1.36 -12.41
C THR A 156 7.84 -1.92 -12.19
N VAL A 157 8.71 -1.14 -11.54
CA VAL A 157 10.07 -1.56 -11.18
C VAL A 157 10.01 -2.76 -10.22
N GLY A 158 9.14 -2.73 -9.22
CA GLY A 158 8.97 -3.82 -8.27
C GLY A 158 8.53 -5.12 -8.93
N PHE A 159 7.53 -5.02 -9.81
CA PHE A 159 7.06 -6.14 -10.60
C PHE A 159 8.18 -6.72 -11.47
N ALA A 160 8.87 -5.88 -12.26
CA ALA A 160 9.95 -6.33 -13.13
C ALA A 160 11.13 -6.96 -12.35
N ALA A 161 11.57 -6.32 -11.28
CA ALA A 161 12.65 -6.83 -10.44
C ALA A 161 12.29 -8.20 -9.84
N SER A 162 11.04 -8.37 -9.38
CA SER A 162 10.59 -9.64 -8.82
C SER A 162 10.56 -10.78 -9.84
N THR A 163 10.24 -10.50 -11.11
CA THR A 163 10.27 -11.51 -12.18
C THR A 163 11.68 -12.00 -12.54
N GLU A 164 12.72 -11.25 -12.18
CA GLU A 164 14.12 -11.63 -12.39
C GLU A 164 14.76 -12.25 -11.14
N ILE A 165 14.39 -11.77 -9.94
CA ILE A 165 15.04 -12.11 -8.66
C ILE A 165 14.43 -13.33 -7.98
N LEU A 166 13.13 -13.57 -8.15
CA LEU A 166 12.44 -14.71 -7.54
C LEU A 166 12.30 -15.83 -8.59
N PRO A 167 13.25 -16.79 -8.67
CA PRO A 167 13.08 -17.99 -9.48
C PRO A 167 11.86 -18.79 -9.00
N ASP A 168 11.37 -19.75 -9.81
CA ASP A 168 10.11 -20.53 -9.71
C ASP A 168 9.81 -21.25 -8.36
N GLY A 169 10.51 -20.97 -7.27
CA GLY A 169 10.27 -21.49 -5.93
C GLY A 169 9.07 -20.85 -5.23
N HIS A 170 7.99 -21.62 -5.08
CA HIS A 170 6.76 -21.22 -4.40
C HIS A 170 6.98 -20.68 -2.97
N ALA A 171 7.87 -21.28 -2.17
CA ALA A 171 8.06 -20.92 -0.76
C ALA A 171 8.65 -19.50 -0.54
N ALA A 172 9.62 -19.08 -1.36
CA ALA A 172 10.22 -17.75 -1.23
C ALA A 172 9.20 -16.65 -1.58
N LEU A 173 8.35 -16.94 -2.57
CA LEU A 173 7.29 -16.04 -3.02
C LEU A 173 6.16 -15.94 -2.00
N GLU A 174 5.78 -17.05 -1.35
CA GLU A 174 4.81 -17.06 -0.25
C GLU A 174 5.29 -16.24 0.95
N LEU A 175 6.55 -16.41 1.36
CA LEU A 175 7.15 -15.60 2.42
C LEU A 175 7.20 -14.11 2.05
N TYR A 176 7.53 -13.80 0.80
CA TYR A 176 7.54 -12.43 0.31
C TYR A 176 6.13 -11.82 0.26
N GLN A 177 5.12 -12.55 -0.21
CA GLN A 177 3.74 -12.11 -0.19
C GLN A 177 3.22 -11.91 1.24
N ALA A 178 3.55 -12.82 2.16
CA ALA A 178 3.20 -12.68 3.57
C ALA A 178 3.89 -11.46 4.20
N PHE A 179 5.16 -11.21 3.87
CA PHE A 179 5.87 -9.99 4.26
C PHE A 179 5.19 -8.72 3.74
N VAL A 180 4.84 -8.69 2.44
CA VAL A 180 4.13 -7.56 1.83
C VAL A 180 2.74 -7.38 2.44
N ALA A 181 2.00 -8.46 2.69
CA ALA A 181 0.71 -8.43 3.38
C ALA A 181 0.83 -7.82 4.80
N GLY A 182 1.88 -8.17 5.54
CA GLY A 182 2.18 -7.53 6.82
C GLY A 182 2.50 -6.05 6.69
N SER A 183 3.24 -5.64 5.67
CA SER A 183 3.52 -4.23 5.41
C SER A 183 2.24 -3.42 5.13
N LEU A 184 1.26 -4.00 4.43
CA LEU A 184 -0.06 -3.39 4.18
C LEU A 184 -0.84 -3.21 5.49
N LEU A 185 -0.78 -4.20 6.38
CA LEU A 185 -1.44 -4.16 7.68
C LEU A 185 -0.96 -2.98 8.55
N HIS A 186 0.34 -2.70 8.54
CA HIS A 186 0.93 -1.62 9.33
C HIS A 186 0.37 -0.24 8.98
N VAL A 187 0.21 0.06 7.68
CA VAL A 187 -0.24 1.36 7.17
C VAL A 187 -1.67 1.66 7.63
N VAL A 188 -2.51 0.63 7.67
CA VAL A 188 -3.93 0.73 8.02
C VAL A 188 -4.14 1.12 9.48
N PHE A 189 -3.45 0.46 10.40
CA PHE A 189 -3.62 0.73 11.83
C PHE A 189 -3.09 2.11 12.26
N HIS A 190 -2.29 2.78 11.44
CA HIS A 190 -1.74 4.10 11.77
C HIS A 190 -2.64 5.27 11.30
N GLN A 191 -3.44 5.07 10.24
CA GLN A 191 -4.35 6.12 9.74
C GLN A 191 -5.57 6.34 10.65
N GLY A 192 -6.05 5.31 11.36
CA GLY A 192 -7.26 5.40 12.20
C GLY A 192 -7.16 6.20 13.50
N ARG A 193 -5.99 6.77 13.85
CA ARG A 193 -5.78 7.44 15.15
C ARG A 193 -5.73 8.98 15.12
N ARG A 194 -5.89 9.63 13.97
CA ARG A 194 -5.76 11.11 13.86
C ARG A 194 -7.07 11.92 13.89
N ASP A 195 -8.23 11.30 14.09
CA ASP A 195 -9.53 11.99 14.04
C ASP A 195 -10.20 12.31 15.40
N HIS A 196 -9.49 12.22 16.54
CA HIS A 196 -10.09 12.43 17.87
C HIS A 196 -9.38 13.42 18.80
N ARG A 197 -8.77 14.50 18.27
CA ARG A 197 -8.40 15.65 19.12
C ARG A 197 -8.62 16.98 18.42
N HIS A 198 -9.87 17.40 18.39
CA HIS A 198 -10.26 18.81 18.38
C HIS A 198 -11.45 18.95 19.32
N ASP A 199 -11.15 19.00 20.61
CA ASP A 199 -11.92 19.75 21.60
C ASP A 199 -11.02 20.88 22.10
#